data_AF-A0A1I6UMA4-F1
#
_entry.id   AF-A0A1I6UMA4-F1
#
_cell.length_a   1.000
_cell.length_b   1.000
_cell.length_c   1.000
_cell.angle_alpha   90.00
_cell.angle_beta   90.00
_cell.angle_gamma   90.00
#
_symmetry.space_group_name_H-M   'P 1'
#
loop_
_entity.id
_entity.type
_entity.pdbx_description
1 polymer ?
#
loop_
_entity_poly.entity_id
_entity_poly.type
_entity_poly.pdbx_seq_one_letter_code
_entity_poly.pdbx_strand_id
1 'polypeptide(L)'
;MSKIYLDNINWMGGYYELSMEFNPTGNDIRIHDAMAALIKSDIIHGIWYEKGSYSKKSIELPIDLNEFGKTCYVAVEINDYIVDCKVIITRIEDESDWIDILISQSVLEKIYSYQYPLLYSLNPWLFKVDHLFITLAKDIFQESPFDFAMIGEDASGLTNQQELSIQQIYKENFLLPRKLYEKLDLKNEGEKISNELRLYRFKE
;
A
#
# COMPACT_ATOMS: atom_id res chain seq x y z
N MET A 1 -4.70 24.53 10.35
CA MET A 1 -3.24 24.48 10.57
C MET A 1 -2.55 24.52 9.21
N SER A 2 -1.31 25.05 9.14
CA SER A 2 -0.54 25.07 7.89
C SER A 2 0.14 23.71 7.68
N LYS A 3 -0.06 23.08 6.51
CA LYS A 3 0.59 21.81 6.16
C LYS A 3 2.08 22.01 5.90
N ILE A 4 2.92 21.06 6.32
CA ILE A 4 4.36 21.05 6.08
C ILE A 4 4.68 20.00 5.02
N TYR A 5 5.33 20.40 3.92
CA TYR A 5 5.81 19.48 2.90
C TYR A 5 7.17 18.91 3.30
N LEU A 6 7.28 17.59 3.30
CA LEU A 6 8.55 16.91 3.48
C LEU A 6 9.17 16.61 2.11
N ASP A 7 9.70 17.64 1.46
CA ASP A 7 10.39 17.49 0.17
C ASP A 7 11.78 16.86 0.36
N ASN A 8 12.32 16.22 -0.68
CA ASN A 8 13.67 15.64 -0.68
C ASN A 8 13.92 14.51 0.35
N ILE A 9 12.92 13.67 0.59
CA ILE A 9 13.00 12.49 1.45
C ILE A 9 14.15 11.54 1.11
N ASN A 10 14.86 11.00 2.11
CA ASN A 10 15.86 9.98 1.85
C ASN A 10 15.16 8.65 1.53
N TRP A 11 15.16 8.23 0.26
CA TRP A 11 14.63 6.93 -0.17
C TRP A 11 15.63 5.78 0.06
N MET A 12 16.65 5.97 0.89
CA MET A 12 17.54 4.89 1.33
C MET A 12 17.09 4.38 2.71
N GLY A 13 17.15 3.06 2.90
CA GLY A 13 16.68 2.38 4.11
C GLY A 13 15.43 1.53 3.86
N GLY A 14 14.76 1.14 4.93
CA GLY A 14 13.51 0.36 4.86
C GLY A 14 12.27 1.20 4.57
N TYR A 15 11.20 0.51 4.20
CA TYR A 15 9.90 1.09 3.92
C TYR A 15 8.86 0.57 4.89
N TYR A 16 7.81 1.37 5.09
CA TYR A 16 6.53 0.87 5.58
C TYR A 16 5.55 0.98 4.42
N GLU A 17 4.90 -0.13 4.08
CA GLU A 17 4.25 -0.24 2.78
C GLU A 17 2.93 -0.99 2.81
N LEU A 18 2.09 -0.63 1.83
CA LEU A 18 0.94 -1.40 1.37
C LEU A 18 1.32 -2.07 0.06
N SER A 19 1.35 -3.39 0.03
CA SER A 19 1.61 -4.18 -1.19
C SER A 19 0.35 -4.91 -1.61
N MET A 20 -0.07 -4.78 -2.87
CA MET A 20 -1.30 -5.37 -3.40
C MET A 20 -1.01 -6.22 -4.64
N GLU A 21 -1.52 -7.46 -4.65
CA GLU A 21 -1.36 -8.43 -5.73
C GLU A 21 -2.57 -8.45 -6.66
N PHE A 22 -2.31 -8.46 -7.97
CA PHE A 22 -3.29 -8.62 -9.03
C PHE A 22 -2.91 -9.83 -9.89
N ASN A 23 -3.61 -10.94 -9.69
CA ASN A 23 -3.37 -12.20 -10.39
C ASN A 23 -4.54 -12.53 -11.35
N PRO A 24 -4.30 -13.10 -12.54
CA PRO A 24 -2.99 -13.33 -13.14
C PRO A 24 -2.34 -12.03 -13.62
N THR A 25 -1.03 -12.09 -13.84
CA THR A 25 -0.24 -11.04 -14.50
C THR A 25 -0.81 -10.66 -15.89
N GLY A 26 -0.61 -9.41 -16.31
CA GLY A 26 -0.94 -8.95 -17.67
C GLY A 26 -2.33 -8.32 -17.82
N ASN A 27 -3.06 -8.08 -16.74
CA ASN A 27 -4.36 -7.42 -16.80
C ASN A 27 -4.22 -5.90 -16.59
N ASP A 28 -3.78 -5.21 -17.64
CA ASP A 28 -3.54 -3.76 -17.62
C ASP A 28 -4.77 -2.94 -17.17
N ILE A 29 -5.98 -3.40 -17.52
CA ILE A 29 -7.23 -2.73 -17.11
C ILE A 29 -7.34 -2.68 -15.59
N ARG A 30 -7.07 -3.80 -14.89
CA ARG A 30 -7.11 -3.83 -13.42
C ARG A 30 -6.10 -2.87 -12.80
N ILE A 31 -4.91 -2.77 -13.37
CA ILE A 31 -3.86 -1.87 -12.88
C ILE A 31 -4.23 -0.42 -13.13
N HIS A 32 -4.75 -0.09 -14.31
CA HIS A 32 -5.20 1.28 -14.61
C HIS A 32 -6.40 1.69 -13.75
N ASP A 33 -7.35 0.80 -13.52
CA ASP A 33 -8.51 1.06 -12.64
C ASP A 33 -8.05 1.25 -11.19
N ALA A 34 -7.10 0.44 -10.71
CA ALA A 34 -6.52 0.60 -9.37
C ALA A 34 -5.77 1.93 -9.23
N MET A 35 -4.97 2.33 -10.22
CA MET A 35 -4.30 3.63 -10.23
C MET A 35 -5.29 4.79 -10.33
N ALA A 36 -6.37 4.64 -11.09
CA ALA A 36 -7.43 5.64 -11.17
C ALA A 36 -8.15 5.80 -9.82
N ALA A 37 -8.41 4.70 -9.11
CA ALA A 37 -8.98 4.73 -7.77
C ALA A 37 -8.03 5.40 -6.76
N LEU A 38 -6.73 5.07 -6.81
CA LEU A 38 -5.71 5.71 -5.98
C LEU A 38 -5.72 7.24 -6.16
N ILE A 39 -5.69 7.73 -7.41
CA ILE A 39 -5.66 9.18 -7.70
C ILE A 39 -6.95 9.88 -7.27
N LYS A 40 -8.09 9.17 -7.30
CA LYS A 40 -9.39 9.71 -6.86
C LYS A 40 -9.58 9.71 -5.34
N SER A 41 -8.73 9.01 -4.59
CA SER A 41 -8.85 8.94 -3.13
C SER A 41 -8.67 10.32 -2.50
N ASP A 42 -9.53 10.68 -1.55
CA ASP A 42 -9.55 12.01 -0.91
C ASP A 42 -8.28 12.32 -0.12
N ILE A 43 -7.51 11.29 0.25
CA ILE A 43 -6.25 11.41 1.00
C ILE A 43 -5.02 11.57 0.10
N ILE A 44 -5.19 11.54 -1.22
CA ILE A 44 -4.11 11.69 -2.20
C ILE A 44 -4.13 13.11 -2.78
N HIS A 45 -2.97 13.77 -2.78
CA HIS A 45 -2.80 15.15 -3.24
C HIS A 45 -2.06 15.24 -4.59
N GLY A 46 -2.30 14.29 -5.49
CA GLY A 46 -1.72 14.24 -6.83
C GLY A 46 -0.72 13.11 -7.01
N ILE A 47 -0.26 12.97 -8.27
CA ILE A 47 0.63 11.91 -8.72
C ILE A 47 1.64 12.45 -9.73
N TRP A 48 2.92 12.06 -9.62
CA TRP A 48 4.02 12.56 -10.45
C TRP A 48 5.05 11.48 -10.77
N TYR A 49 5.74 11.61 -11.92
CA TYR A 49 6.89 10.75 -12.24
C TYR A 49 8.17 11.19 -11.51
N GLU A 50 8.29 12.50 -11.25
CA GLU A 50 9.45 13.07 -10.57
C GLU A 50 9.13 13.35 -9.11
N LYS A 51 10.03 12.93 -8.22
CA LYS A 51 10.00 13.27 -6.79
C LYS A 51 9.97 14.79 -6.57
N GLY A 52 9.24 15.25 -5.56
CA GLY A 52 9.21 16.67 -5.17
C GLY A 52 8.62 17.60 -6.23
N SER A 53 7.90 17.05 -7.22
CA SER A 53 7.24 17.82 -8.27
C SER A 53 5.80 18.21 -7.93
N TYR A 54 5.50 18.35 -6.63
CA TYR A 54 4.28 18.99 -6.15
C TYR A 54 4.03 20.27 -6.95
N SER A 55 2.82 20.43 -7.47
CA SER A 55 2.41 21.54 -8.36
C SER A 55 2.90 21.51 -9.82
N LYS A 56 3.65 20.50 -10.27
CA LYS A 56 3.93 20.28 -11.71
C LYS A 56 2.90 19.34 -12.35
N LYS A 57 3.01 19.13 -13.67
CA LYS A 57 2.10 18.30 -14.48
C LYS A 57 1.94 16.90 -13.85
N SER A 58 0.70 16.57 -13.48
CA SER A 58 0.34 15.25 -12.96
C SER A 58 0.48 14.18 -14.03
N ILE A 59 0.63 12.92 -13.60
CA ILE A 59 0.53 11.78 -14.52
C ILE A 59 -0.87 11.75 -15.14
N GLU A 60 -0.94 11.53 -16.45
CA GLU A 60 -2.17 11.20 -17.17
C GLU A 60 -2.28 9.67 -17.25
N LEU A 61 -3.47 9.14 -16.95
CA LEU A 61 -3.80 7.74 -17.16
C LEU A 61 -4.36 7.52 -18.59
N PRO A 62 -4.18 6.34 -19.20
CA PRO A 62 -3.41 5.19 -18.70
C PRO A 62 -1.90 5.43 -18.74
N ILE A 63 -1.17 4.85 -17.78
CA ILE A 63 0.30 4.79 -17.83
C ILE A 63 0.75 3.63 -18.72
N ASP A 64 1.89 3.80 -19.38
CA ASP A 64 2.53 2.71 -20.13
C ASP A 64 3.10 1.67 -19.16
N LEU A 65 2.59 0.43 -19.22
CA LEU A 65 3.03 -0.68 -18.35
C LEU A 65 4.05 -1.61 -19.04
N ASN A 66 4.50 -1.29 -20.25
CA ASN A 66 5.40 -2.15 -21.02
C ASN A 66 6.86 -2.16 -20.52
N GLU A 67 7.23 -1.20 -19.67
CA GLU A 67 8.54 -1.22 -19.00
C GLU A 67 8.41 -1.85 -17.61
N PHE A 68 9.26 -2.84 -17.32
CA PHE A 68 9.40 -3.43 -15.99
C PHE A 68 9.64 -2.35 -14.93
N GLY A 69 8.81 -2.32 -13.89
CA GLY A 69 9.03 -1.48 -12.71
C GLY A 69 8.72 0.00 -12.95
N LYS A 70 7.46 0.36 -13.15
CA LYS A 70 7.07 1.77 -13.22
C LYS A 70 7.00 2.36 -11.82
N THR A 71 7.79 3.40 -11.59
CA THR A 71 7.77 4.17 -10.34
C THR A 71 7.07 5.51 -10.58
N CYS A 72 6.15 5.84 -9.70
CA CYS A 72 5.61 7.18 -9.56
C CYS A 72 5.58 7.59 -8.08
N TYR A 73 5.15 8.81 -7.83
CA TYR A 73 5.10 9.40 -6.49
C TYR A 73 3.72 10.00 -6.29
N VAL A 74 3.15 9.77 -5.12
CA VAL A 74 1.90 10.39 -4.67
C VAL A 74 2.14 11.13 -3.37
N ALA A 75 1.30 12.11 -3.09
CA ALA A 75 1.35 12.88 -1.87
C ALA A 75 0.22 12.44 -0.94
N VAL A 76 0.53 12.08 0.31
CA VAL A 76 -0.49 11.77 1.31
C VAL A 76 -0.41 12.71 2.49
N GLU A 77 -1.55 12.99 3.11
CA GLU A 77 -1.61 13.72 4.37
C GLU A 77 -1.47 12.79 5.57
N ILE A 78 -0.50 13.10 6.44
CA ILE A 78 -0.28 12.39 7.71
C ILE A 78 -0.15 13.44 8.83
N ASN A 79 -1.21 13.57 9.63
CA ASN A 79 -1.38 14.68 10.59
C ASN A 79 -1.24 16.04 9.88
N ASP A 80 -0.34 16.92 10.34
CA ASP A 80 -0.09 18.24 9.73
C ASP A 80 0.99 18.22 8.62
N TYR A 81 1.39 17.03 8.15
CA TYR A 81 2.44 16.86 7.13
C TYR A 81 1.87 16.33 5.82
N ILE A 82 2.43 16.80 4.70
CA ILE A 82 2.30 16.17 3.39
C ILE A 82 3.58 15.38 3.12
N VAL A 83 3.41 14.10 2.83
CA VAL A 83 4.48 13.12 2.67
C VAL A 83 4.47 12.56 1.25
N ASP A 84 5.63 12.48 0.61
CA ASP A 84 5.78 11.67 -0.61
C ASP A 84 5.66 10.19 -0.23
N CYS A 85 4.74 9.49 -0.88
CA CYS A 85 4.78 8.04 -1.04
C CYS A 85 5.31 7.70 -2.42
N LYS A 86 6.14 6.66 -2.49
CA LYS A 86 6.51 6.05 -3.76
C LYS A 86 5.46 5.01 -4.10
N VAL A 87 5.08 4.93 -5.37
CA VAL A 87 4.22 3.88 -5.89
C VAL A 87 5.01 3.12 -6.93
N ILE A 88 5.18 1.82 -6.72
CA ILE A 88 5.90 0.92 -7.63
C ILE A 88 4.89 -0.04 -8.23
N ILE A 89 4.95 -0.20 -9.54
CA ILE A 89 4.17 -1.18 -10.27
C ILE A 89 5.13 -2.21 -10.84
N THR A 90 4.99 -3.45 -10.39
CA THR A 90 5.87 -4.56 -10.78
C THR A 90 5.06 -5.61 -11.51
N ARG A 91 5.56 -6.04 -12.67
CA ARG A 91 5.02 -7.16 -13.43
C ARG A 91 5.96 -8.34 -13.29
N ILE A 92 5.49 -9.43 -12.72
CA ILE A 92 6.23 -10.69 -12.67
C ILE A 92 5.56 -11.64 -13.67
N GLU A 93 6.32 -12.09 -14.67
CA GLU A 93 5.83 -13.01 -15.71
C GLU A 93 5.37 -14.32 -15.08
N ASP A 94 4.25 -14.85 -15.58
CA ASP A 94 3.58 -16.07 -15.09
C ASP A 94 3.15 -16.07 -13.61
N GLU A 95 3.29 -14.95 -12.90
CA GLU A 95 2.81 -14.76 -11.53
C GLU A 95 1.72 -13.69 -11.50
N SER A 96 2.05 -12.47 -11.08
CA SER A 96 1.10 -11.41 -10.77
C SER A 96 1.66 -10.03 -11.13
N ASP A 97 0.75 -9.08 -11.31
CA ASP A 97 1.06 -7.66 -11.26
C ASP A 97 0.94 -7.19 -9.81
N TRP A 98 1.78 -6.25 -9.40
CA TRP A 98 1.84 -5.71 -8.04
C TRP A 98 1.77 -4.20 -8.06
N ILE A 99 1.07 -3.63 -7.07
CA ILE A 99 1.11 -2.21 -6.77
C ILE A 99 1.55 -2.05 -5.32
N ASP A 100 2.73 -1.48 -5.13
CA ASP A 100 3.32 -1.19 -3.83
C ASP A 100 3.24 0.31 -3.56
N ILE A 101 2.70 0.71 -2.41
CA ILE A 101 2.63 2.09 -1.95
C ILE A 101 3.50 2.22 -0.70
N LEU A 102 4.61 2.93 -0.83
CA LEU A 102 5.70 2.93 0.14
C LEU A 102 5.87 4.31 0.78
N ILE A 103 5.91 4.33 2.11
CA ILE A 103 6.40 5.46 2.89
C ILE A 103 7.80 5.12 3.39
N SER A 104 8.80 5.97 3.11
CA SER A 104 10.14 5.77 3.66
C SER A 104 10.10 5.88 5.19
N GLN A 105 10.72 4.93 5.89
CA GLN A 105 10.81 4.98 7.34
C GLN A 105 11.54 6.24 7.84
N SER A 106 12.49 6.78 7.07
CA SER A 106 13.16 8.05 7.39
C SER A 106 12.22 9.26 7.45
N VAL A 107 11.04 9.16 6.81
CA VAL A 107 9.98 10.16 6.92
C VAL A 107 9.22 9.98 8.22
N LEU A 108 8.87 8.74 8.53
CA LEU A 108 8.18 8.40 9.77
C LEU A 108 9.01 8.81 10.99
N GLU A 109 10.33 8.63 10.94
CA GLU A 109 11.29 9.12 11.94
C GLU A 109 11.26 10.64 12.14
N LYS A 110 10.94 11.42 11.11
CA LYS A 110 10.84 12.89 11.21
C LYS A 110 9.51 13.35 11.80
N ILE A 111 8.45 12.56 11.61
CA ILE A 111 7.08 12.92 12.02
C ILE A 111 6.77 12.40 13.42
N TYR A 112 7.34 11.25 13.79
CA TYR A 112 6.99 10.53 15.01
C TYR A 112 8.20 10.23 15.88
N SER A 113 7.95 9.96 17.17
CA SER A 113 8.93 9.33 18.05
C SER A 113 9.10 7.86 17.65
N TYR A 114 9.91 7.63 16.63
CA TYR A 114 10.18 6.33 16.03
C TYR A 114 11.10 5.49 16.93
N GLN A 115 10.76 4.22 17.13
CA GLN A 115 11.60 3.23 17.82
C GLN A 115 11.67 1.93 17.01
N TYR A 116 12.86 1.35 16.90
CA TYR A 116 13.03 0.04 16.26
C TYR A 116 13.11 -1.07 17.31
N PRO A 117 12.52 -2.27 17.09
CA PRO A 117 11.73 -2.69 15.91
C PRO A 117 10.35 -2.01 15.83
N LEU A 118 9.74 -2.03 14.64
CA LEU A 118 8.41 -1.48 14.35
C LEU A 118 7.27 -2.32 14.95
N LEU A 119 7.22 -2.37 16.28
CA LEU A 119 6.14 -2.98 17.06
C LEU A 119 5.10 -1.93 17.44
N TYR A 120 3.83 -2.32 17.49
CA TYR A 120 2.72 -1.42 17.88
C TYR A 120 2.87 -0.93 19.31
N SER A 121 3.37 -1.78 20.21
CA SER A 121 3.66 -1.44 21.60
C SER A 121 4.74 -0.37 21.76
N LEU A 122 5.71 -0.31 20.84
CA LEU A 122 6.78 0.71 20.82
C LEU A 122 6.40 1.94 19.99
N ASN A 123 5.56 1.75 18.96
CA ASN A 123 5.18 2.76 17.98
C ASN A 123 3.66 2.83 17.78
N PRO A 124 2.87 3.35 18.74
CA PRO A 124 1.41 3.42 18.62
C PRO A 124 0.91 4.23 17.42
N TRP A 125 1.77 5.07 16.83
CA TRP A 125 1.48 5.81 15.61
C TRP A 125 1.34 4.92 14.37
N LEU A 126 1.83 3.67 14.40
CA LEU A 126 1.65 2.69 13.31
C LEU A 126 0.17 2.49 12.98
N PHE A 127 -0.72 2.47 13.98
CA PHE A 127 -2.17 2.37 13.72
C PHE A 127 -2.72 3.48 12.82
N LYS A 128 -2.12 4.69 12.85
CA LYS A 128 -2.51 5.78 11.97
C LYS A 128 -2.04 5.55 10.53
N VAL A 129 -0.82 5.05 10.37
CA VAL A 129 -0.25 4.73 9.05
C VAL A 129 -1.01 3.55 8.44
N ASP A 130 -1.32 2.52 9.23
CA ASP A 130 -2.19 1.42 8.83
C ASP A 130 -3.55 1.91 8.38
N HIS A 131 -4.18 2.80 9.13
CA HIS A 131 -5.49 3.33 8.78
C HIS A 131 -5.46 4.05 7.42
N LEU A 132 -4.38 4.80 7.13
CA LEU A 132 -4.17 5.42 5.83
C LEU A 132 -4.10 4.34 4.73
N PHE A 133 -3.28 3.30 4.91
CA PHE A 133 -3.17 2.21 3.94
C PHE A 133 -4.45 1.39 3.78
N ILE A 134 -5.15 1.10 4.87
CA ILE A 134 -6.47 0.43 4.82
C ILE A 134 -7.46 1.28 4.04
N THR A 135 -7.43 2.61 4.20
CA THR A 135 -8.30 3.53 3.44
C THR A 135 -7.99 3.45 1.94
N LEU A 136 -6.70 3.55 1.56
CA LEU A 136 -6.30 3.40 0.16
C LEU A 136 -6.67 2.04 -0.42
N ALA A 137 -6.37 0.96 0.29
CA ALA A 137 -6.71 -0.39 -0.13
C ALA A 137 -8.21 -0.57 -0.30
N LYS A 138 -9.02 0.02 0.58
CA LYS A 138 -10.49 -0.01 0.50
C LYS A 138 -10.99 0.66 -0.78
N ASP A 139 -10.51 1.86 -1.06
CA ASP A 139 -10.90 2.66 -2.22
C ASP A 139 -10.48 1.96 -3.52
N ILE A 140 -9.27 1.41 -3.56
CA ILE A 140 -8.76 0.63 -4.70
C ILE A 140 -9.57 -0.65 -4.89
N PHE A 141 -9.79 -1.41 -3.82
CA PHE A 141 -10.50 -2.69 -3.90
C PHE A 141 -11.95 -2.55 -4.38
N GLN A 142 -12.59 -1.41 -4.11
CA GLN A 142 -13.94 -1.13 -4.61
C GLN A 142 -14.01 -1.04 -6.14
N GLU A 143 -13.00 -0.42 -6.76
CA GLU A 143 -12.99 -0.17 -8.21
C GLU A 143 -12.24 -1.26 -8.97
N SER A 144 -11.16 -1.78 -8.40
CA SER A 144 -10.33 -2.86 -8.94
C SER A 144 -9.93 -3.82 -7.82
N PRO A 145 -10.73 -4.87 -7.56
CA PRO A 145 -10.43 -5.85 -6.52
C PRO A 145 -9.06 -6.49 -6.76
N PHE A 146 -8.14 -6.35 -5.80
CA PHE A 146 -6.90 -7.13 -5.75
C PHE A 146 -7.18 -8.54 -5.19
N ASP A 147 -6.27 -9.49 -5.41
CA ASP A 147 -6.42 -10.87 -4.94
C ASP A 147 -5.92 -11.05 -3.50
N PHE A 148 -5.01 -10.17 -3.09
CA PHE A 148 -4.30 -10.22 -1.83
C PHE A 148 -3.61 -8.88 -1.56
N ALA A 149 -3.49 -8.48 -0.29
CA ALA A 149 -2.67 -7.33 0.08
C ALA A 149 -2.07 -7.45 1.49
N MET A 150 -0.95 -6.76 1.71
CA MET A 150 -0.19 -6.75 2.96
C MET A 150 0.13 -5.33 3.41
N ILE A 151 0.21 -5.12 4.72
CA ILE A 151 0.69 -3.89 5.32
C ILE A 151 1.82 -4.21 6.30
N GLY A 152 2.99 -3.60 6.13
CA GLY A 152 4.10 -3.86 7.03
C GLY A 152 5.42 -3.21 6.63
N GLU A 153 6.43 -3.48 7.44
CA GLU A 153 7.82 -3.18 7.10
C GLU A 153 8.28 -4.13 5.99
N ASP A 154 8.75 -3.55 4.88
CA ASP A 154 9.24 -4.29 3.71
C ASP A 154 8.31 -5.49 3.32
N ALA A 155 7.00 -5.25 3.32
CA ALA A 155 5.97 -6.24 3.03
C ALA A 155 6.06 -6.80 1.60
N SER A 156 6.53 -6.02 0.63
CA SER A 156 6.69 -6.43 -0.76
C SER A 156 7.59 -7.66 -0.87
N GLY A 157 7.16 -8.66 -1.66
CA GLY A 157 7.92 -9.90 -1.87
C GLY A 157 7.92 -10.92 -0.72
N LEU A 158 7.18 -10.69 0.37
CA LEU A 158 7.09 -11.67 1.47
C LEU A 158 6.36 -12.97 1.08
N THR A 159 5.27 -12.86 0.33
CA THR A 159 4.45 -14.01 -0.13
C THR A 159 3.44 -13.54 -1.18
N ASN A 160 2.66 -14.48 -1.73
CA ASN A 160 1.55 -14.23 -2.66
C ASN A 160 0.33 -15.07 -2.28
N GLN A 161 -0.81 -14.89 -2.95
CA GLN A 161 -2.05 -15.61 -2.64
C GLN A 161 -1.95 -17.14 -2.79
N GLN A 162 -0.99 -17.63 -3.59
CA GLN A 162 -0.83 -19.07 -3.85
C GLN A 162 -0.07 -19.75 -2.71
N GLU A 163 0.91 -19.05 -2.14
CA GLU A 163 1.79 -19.53 -1.08
C GLU A 163 1.34 -19.15 0.33
N LEU A 164 0.41 -18.20 0.45
CA LEU A 164 -0.08 -17.70 1.74
C LEU A 164 -0.58 -18.85 2.64
N SER A 165 0.01 -18.91 3.83
CA SER A 165 -0.34 -19.86 4.89
C SER A 165 -0.99 -19.17 6.09
N ILE A 166 -1.76 -19.95 6.86
CA ILE A 166 -2.36 -19.48 8.14
C ILE A 166 -1.27 -19.01 9.12
N GLN A 167 -0.09 -19.66 9.11
CA GLN A 167 1.01 -19.28 10.00
C GLN A 167 1.56 -17.89 9.69
N GLN A 168 1.60 -17.50 8.40
CA GLN A 168 1.98 -16.14 8.01
C GLN A 168 0.92 -15.13 8.43
N ILE A 169 -0.37 -15.45 8.29
CA ILE A 169 -1.49 -14.59 8.69
C ILE A 169 -1.42 -14.18 10.17
N TYR A 170 -0.86 -15.03 11.03
CA TYR A 170 -0.67 -14.72 12.44
C TYR A 170 0.62 -13.97 12.77
N LYS A 171 1.43 -13.60 11.77
CA LYS A 171 2.72 -12.91 11.95
C LYS A 171 2.75 -11.52 11.32
N GLU A 172 2.01 -11.31 10.24
CA GLU A 172 1.98 -10.03 9.52
C GLU A 172 0.55 -9.49 9.41
N ASN A 173 0.40 -8.28 8.87
CA ASN A 173 -0.92 -7.72 8.58
C ASN A 173 -1.34 -7.98 7.14
N PHE A 174 -2.53 -8.55 6.96
CA PHE A 174 -3.08 -8.91 5.66
C PHE A 174 -4.48 -8.33 5.44
N LEU A 175 -4.74 -7.90 4.21
CA LEU A 175 -6.06 -7.57 3.71
C LEU A 175 -6.48 -8.67 2.72
N LEU A 176 -7.41 -9.52 3.15
CA LEU A 176 -7.82 -10.70 2.39
C LEU A 176 -9.23 -10.52 1.81
N PRO A 177 -9.40 -10.71 0.49
CA PRO A 177 -10.71 -10.82 -0.13
C PRO A 177 -11.43 -12.10 0.30
N ARG A 178 -12.76 -12.13 0.13
CA ARG A 178 -13.61 -13.27 0.50
C ARG A 178 -13.13 -14.61 0.03
N LYS A 179 -12.84 -14.70 -1.27
CA LYS A 179 -12.37 -15.94 -1.89
C LYS A 179 -11.16 -16.52 -1.16
N LEU A 180 -10.23 -15.66 -0.71
CA LEU A 180 -8.99 -16.09 -0.07
C LEU A 180 -9.20 -16.47 1.40
N TYR A 181 -9.91 -15.66 2.20
CA TYR A 181 -10.16 -16.06 3.59
C TYR A 181 -11.14 -17.23 3.73
N GLU A 182 -12.05 -17.45 2.78
CA GLU A 182 -12.91 -18.64 2.79
C GLU A 182 -12.12 -19.90 2.44
N LYS A 183 -11.19 -19.82 1.48
CA LYS A 183 -10.25 -20.91 1.16
C LYS A 183 -9.41 -21.32 2.37
N LEU A 184 -9.07 -20.37 3.24
CA LEU A 184 -8.27 -20.58 4.44
C LEU A 184 -9.10 -20.88 5.71
N ASP A 185 -10.43 -20.97 5.59
CA ASP A 185 -11.40 -21.15 6.69
C ASP A 185 -11.33 -20.06 7.79
N LEU A 186 -10.98 -18.83 7.41
CA LEU A 186 -10.82 -17.68 8.31
C LEU A 186 -12.04 -16.74 8.35
N LYS A 187 -13.20 -17.20 7.85
CA LYS A 187 -14.44 -16.40 7.69
C LYS A 187 -14.97 -15.75 8.98
N ASN A 188 -14.64 -16.31 10.14
CA ASN A 188 -15.07 -15.82 11.45
C ASN A 188 -13.99 -15.00 12.17
N GLU A 189 -12.82 -14.86 11.55
CA GLU A 189 -11.68 -14.10 12.06
C GLU A 189 -11.50 -12.80 11.26
N GLY A 190 -10.63 -11.93 11.76
CA GLY A 190 -10.33 -10.64 11.13
C GLY A 190 -11.42 -9.58 11.30
N GLU A 191 -11.01 -8.33 11.13
CA GLU A 191 -11.87 -7.14 11.13
C GLU A 191 -12.50 -6.95 9.75
N LYS A 192 -13.80 -6.67 9.69
CA LYS A 192 -14.48 -6.36 8.43
C LYS A 192 -14.17 -4.92 8.02
N ILE A 193 -13.66 -4.73 6.80
CA ILE A 193 -13.37 -3.40 6.26
C ILE A 193 -14.54 -2.92 5.39
N SER A 194 -14.67 -3.42 4.16
CA SER A 194 -15.83 -3.21 3.27
C SER A 194 -15.77 -4.16 2.07
N ASN A 195 -16.86 -4.27 1.28
CA ASN A 195 -16.88 -5.05 0.02
C ASN A 195 -16.34 -6.48 0.17
N GLU A 196 -16.67 -7.13 1.29
CA GLU A 196 -16.17 -8.46 1.63
C GLU A 196 -14.65 -8.58 1.86
N LEU A 197 -13.92 -7.45 1.96
CA LEU A 197 -12.52 -7.37 2.39
C LEU A 197 -12.42 -7.44 3.92
N ARG A 198 -11.44 -8.22 4.42
CA ARG A 198 -11.14 -8.34 5.85
C ARG A 198 -9.68 -8.07 6.16
N LEU A 199 -9.44 -7.41 7.27
CA LEU A 199 -8.12 -7.18 7.83
C LEU A 199 -7.80 -8.22 8.89
N TYR A 200 -6.66 -8.88 8.75
CA TYR A 200 -6.06 -9.78 9.72
C TYR A 200 -4.81 -9.11 10.24
N ARG A 201 -4.78 -8.80 11.54
CA ARG A 201 -3.63 -8.15 12.17
C ARG A 201 -2.76 -9.17 12.86
N PHE A 202 -1.46 -8.91 12.84
CA PHE A 202 -0.53 -9.54 13.77
C PHE A 202 -1.01 -9.31 15.21
N LYS A 203 -1.04 -10.39 16.00
CA LYS A 203 -1.37 -10.33 17.43
C LYS A 203 -0.05 -10.47 18.20
N GLU A 204 0.43 -9.34 18.72
CA GLU A 204 1.51 -9.29 19.72
C GLU A 204 1.13 -10.06 21.01
#